data_AF-A0A6B2B4I3-F1
#
_entry.id   AF-A0A6B2B4I3-F1
#
_cell.length_a   1.000
_cell.length_b   1.000
_cell.length_c   1.000
_cell.angle_alpha   90.00
_cell.angle_beta   90.00
_cell.angle_gamma   90.00
#
_symmetry.space_group_name_H-M   'P 1'
#
loop_
_entity.id
_entity.type
_entity.pdbx_description
1 polymer ?
#
loop_
_entity_poly.entity_id
_entity_poly.type
_entity_poly.pdbx_seq_one_letter_code
_entity_poly.pdbx_strand_id
1 'polypeptide(L)'
;MEATNVYHVLFADAAHEAGCDVYMVDGYQLSHYRKGVNIRAKTDAQDARLLARYLKNELDELRPWIPASPLYRQLLSLFRRRAALVQARTGLVQSWTNEPFLRTAFANQVNSMKRFEALVEKKIRDVLQEAGLMRQVNRCMKV
;
A
#
# COMPACT_ATOMS: atom_id res chain seq x y z
N MET A 1 -15.05 -5.50 1.02
CA MET A 1 -13.80 -6.29 0.97
C MET A 1 -12.86 -5.80 2.05
N GLU A 2 -12.12 -6.70 2.70
CA GLU A 2 -11.12 -6.30 3.71
C GLU A 2 -9.81 -5.88 3.02
N ALA A 3 -9.17 -4.83 3.54
CA ALA A 3 -7.93 -4.25 2.99
C ALA A 3 -6.67 -5.03 3.41
N THR A 4 -6.69 -6.36 3.35
CA THR A 4 -5.61 -7.22 3.88
C THR A 4 -4.45 -7.36 2.89
N ASN A 5 -4.69 -7.13 1.60
CA ASN A 5 -3.68 -7.14 0.54
C ASN A 5 -4.15 -6.31 -0.67
N VAL A 6 -3.33 -6.13 -1.71
CA VAL A 6 -3.60 -5.30 -2.91
C VAL A 6 -4.88 -5.65 -3.71
N TYR A 7 -5.51 -6.81 -3.44
CA TYR A 7 -6.70 -7.25 -4.17
C TYR A 7 -7.90 -6.31 -4.04
N HIS A 8 -8.06 -5.62 -2.90
CA HIS A 8 -9.14 -4.64 -2.74
C HIS A 8 -9.00 -3.47 -3.74
N VAL A 9 -7.78 -3.09 -4.10
CA VAL A 9 -7.52 -2.04 -5.10
C VAL A 9 -7.84 -2.55 -6.49
N LEU A 10 -7.41 -3.77 -6.84
CA LEU A 10 -7.68 -4.37 -8.16
C LEU A 10 -9.19 -4.51 -8.41
N PHE A 11 -9.95 -4.91 -7.40
CA PHE A 11 -11.40 -4.97 -7.51
C PHE A 11 -12.03 -3.58 -7.64
N ALA A 12 -11.58 -2.61 -6.84
CA ALA A 12 -12.07 -1.24 -6.94
C ALA A 12 -11.79 -0.62 -8.32
N ASP A 13 -10.61 -0.89 -8.90
CA ASP A 13 -10.27 -0.50 -10.27
C ASP A 13 -11.24 -1.09 -11.28
N ALA A 14 -11.43 -2.42 -11.25
CA ALA A 14 -12.30 -3.10 -12.20
C ALA A 14 -13.76 -2.63 -12.09
N ALA A 15 -14.24 -2.41 -10.87
CA ALA A 15 -15.58 -1.89 -10.64
C ALA A 15 -15.72 -0.45 -11.16
N HIS A 16 -14.72 0.40 -10.94
CA HIS A 16 -14.72 1.77 -11.46
C HIS A 16 -14.63 1.81 -12.99
N GLU A 17 -13.80 0.96 -13.60
CA GLU A 17 -13.72 0.80 -15.06
C GLU A 17 -15.03 0.28 -15.67
N ALA A 18 -15.81 -0.49 -14.92
CA ALA A 18 -17.16 -0.92 -15.28
C ALA A 18 -18.23 0.18 -15.09
N GLY A 19 -17.86 1.38 -14.63
CA GLY A 19 -18.76 2.51 -14.42
C GLY A 19 -19.50 2.47 -13.07
N CYS A 20 -19.07 1.66 -12.11
CA CYS A 20 -19.64 1.66 -10.77
C CYS A 20 -19.05 2.78 -9.88
N ASP A 21 -19.92 3.41 -9.09
CA ASP A 21 -19.48 4.27 -7.98
C ASP A 21 -18.98 3.39 -6.83
N VAL A 22 -17.67 3.47 -6.56
CA VAL A 22 -17.01 2.69 -5.52
C VAL A 22 -16.86 3.56 -4.28
N TYR A 23 -17.18 3.03 -3.11
CA TYR A 23 -16.96 3.70 -1.83
C TYR A 23 -16.09 2.82 -0.93
N MET A 24 -14.97 3.36 -0.45
CA MET A 24 -14.11 2.67 0.52
C MET A 24 -14.54 3.04 1.93
N VAL A 25 -15.09 2.07 2.66
CA VAL A 25 -15.49 2.23 4.05
C VAL A 25 -14.41 1.65 4.96
N ASP A 26 -13.98 2.44 5.94
CA ASP A 26 -13.00 2.01 6.92
C ASP A 26 -13.59 0.92 7.85
N GLY A 27 -12.84 -0.16 8.06
CA GLY A 27 -13.30 -1.31 8.85
C GLY A 27 -13.54 -0.98 10.33
N TYR A 28 -12.80 -0.01 10.88
CA TYR A 28 -12.97 0.46 12.25
C TYR A 28 -14.24 1.31 12.37
N GLN A 29 -14.49 2.23 11.42
CA GLN A 29 -15.75 2.98 11.36
C GLN A 29 -16.96 2.06 11.24
N LEU A 30 -16.90 1.06 10.35
CA LEU A 30 -17.98 0.09 10.16
C LEU A 30 -18.23 -0.75 11.42
N SER A 31 -17.17 -1.09 12.17
CA SER A 31 -17.27 -1.82 13.43
C SER A 31 -18.00 -1.02 14.51
N HIS A 32 -17.72 0.27 14.63
CA HIS A 32 -18.45 1.16 15.54
C HIS A 32 -19.90 1.36 15.14
N TYR A 33 -20.16 1.52 13.84
CA TYR A 33 -21.52 1.60 13.32
C TYR A 33 -22.33 0.33 13.66
N ARG A 34 -21.72 -0.86 13.49
CA ARG A 34 -22.32 -2.16 13.86
C ARG A 34 -22.80 -2.17 15.31
N LYS A 35 -21.97 -1.67 16.24
CA LYS A 35 -22.31 -1.57 17.67
C LYS A 35 -23.46 -0.59 17.90
N GLY A 36 -23.43 0.58 17.27
CA GLY A 36 -24.49 1.59 17.39
C GLY A 36 -25.86 1.10 16.93
N VAL A 37 -25.89 0.20 15.94
CA VAL A 37 -27.14 -0.41 15.42
C VAL A 37 -27.50 -1.74 16.10
N ASN A 38 -26.81 -2.12 17.18
CA ASN A 38 -27.04 -3.33 17.98
C ASN A 38 -26.98 -4.66 17.19
N ILE A 39 -26.19 -4.74 16.12
CA ILE A 39 -25.96 -6.01 15.39
C ILE A 39 -24.80 -6.76 16.07
N ARG A 40 -25.11 -7.91 16.67
CA ARG A 40 -24.13 -8.68 17.48
C ARG A 40 -23.40 -9.78 16.71
N ALA A 41 -24.03 -10.35 15.70
CA ALA A 41 -23.44 -11.40 14.90
C ALA A 41 -22.63 -10.82 13.72
N LYS A 42 -21.48 -11.44 13.45
CA LYS A 42 -20.61 -11.12 12.30
C LYS A 42 -20.65 -12.32 11.36
N THR A 43 -21.45 -12.19 10.30
CA THR A 43 -21.53 -13.14 9.19
C THR A 43 -21.48 -12.35 7.89
N ASP A 44 -20.97 -12.94 6.81
CA ASP A 44 -20.84 -12.23 5.52
C ASP A 44 -22.17 -11.63 5.04
N ALA A 45 -23.28 -12.36 5.24
CA ALA A 45 -24.62 -11.89 4.89
C ALA A 45 -25.08 -10.70 5.76
N GLN A 46 -24.77 -10.69 7.05
CA GLN A 46 -25.09 -9.56 7.93
C GLN A 46 -24.18 -8.36 7.67
N ASP A 47 -22.92 -8.58 7.34
CA ASP A 47 -21.97 -7.53 6.99
C ASP A 47 -22.34 -6.87 5.67
N ALA A 48 -22.80 -7.64 4.68
CA ALA A 48 -23.37 -7.07 3.44
C ALA A 48 -24.61 -6.20 3.71
N ARG A 49 -25.53 -6.65 4.57
CA ARG A 49 -26.70 -5.85 4.97
C ARG A 49 -26.31 -4.60 5.75
N LEU A 50 -25.30 -4.70 6.61
CA LEU A 50 -24.76 -3.57 7.36
C LEU A 50 -24.17 -2.52 6.42
N LEU A 51 -23.36 -2.95 5.44
CA LEU A 51 -22.79 -2.07 4.42
C LEU A 51 -23.89 -1.41 3.58
N ALA A 52 -24.93 -2.13 3.18
CA ALA A 52 -26.06 -1.56 2.45
C ALA A 52 -26.83 -0.52 3.29
N ARG A 53 -27.03 -0.78 4.59
CA ARG A 53 -27.62 0.18 5.53
C ARG A 53 -26.74 1.42 5.68
N TYR A 54 -25.44 1.22 5.86
CA TYR A 54 -24.46 2.29 6.03
C TYR A 54 -24.43 3.19 4.79
N LEU A 55 -24.32 2.59 3.60
CA LEU A 55 -24.37 3.32 2.33
C LEU A 55 -25.68 4.09 2.19
N LYS A 56 -26.83 3.48 2.49
CA LYS A 56 -28.14 4.15 2.37
C LYS A 56 -28.28 5.36 3.29
N ASN A 57 -27.75 5.28 4.51
CA ASN A 57 -27.98 6.30 5.54
C ASN A 57 -26.90 7.39 5.54
N GLU A 58 -25.69 7.06 5.13
CA GLU A 58 -24.53 7.96 5.23
C GLU A 58 -24.00 8.39 3.85
N LEU A 59 -24.70 8.07 2.75
CA LEU A 59 -24.23 8.30 1.37
C LEU A 59 -23.73 9.74 1.16
N ASP A 60 -24.48 10.71 1.66
CA ASP A 60 -24.23 12.14 1.45
C ASP A 60 -22.89 12.60 2.06
N GLU A 61 -22.42 11.91 3.10
CA GLU A 61 -21.14 12.16 3.76
C GLU A 61 -20.00 11.29 3.18
N LEU A 62 -20.34 10.29 2.36
CA LEU A 62 -19.35 9.40 1.75
C LEU A 62 -18.75 10.02 0.50
N ARG A 63 -17.42 9.96 0.44
CA ARG A 63 -16.67 10.39 -0.74
C ARG A 63 -16.50 9.20 -1.69
N PRO A 64 -16.89 9.35 -2.96
CA PRO A 64 -16.57 8.35 -3.98
C PRO A 64 -15.07 8.10 -4.01
N TRP A 65 -14.70 6.83 -4.06
CA TRP A 65 -13.33 6.44 -4.30
C TRP A 65 -12.96 6.74 -5.74
N ILE A 66 -11.79 7.35 -5.91
CA ILE A 66 -11.22 7.66 -7.21
C ILE A 66 -9.94 6.84 -7.36
N PRO A 67 -9.73 6.17 -8.50
CA PRO A 67 -8.51 5.43 -8.76
C PRO A 67 -7.30 6.35 -8.63
N ALA A 68 -6.28 5.87 -7.92
CA ALA A 68 -5.03 6.61 -7.83
C ALA A 68 -4.41 6.77 -9.22
N SER A 69 -3.71 7.89 -9.47
CA SER A 69 -3.10 8.14 -10.76
C SER A 69 -2.08 7.05 -11.13
N PRO A 70 -1.87 6.75 -12.43
CA PRO A 70 -0.88 5.77 -12.86
C PRO A 70 0.52 6.05 -12.30
N LEU A 71 0.90 7.34 -12.24
CA LEU A 71 2.15 7.79 -11.64
C LEU A 71 2.24 7.44 -10.15
N TYR A 72 1.19 7.73 -9.38
CA TYR A 72 1.16 7.41 -7.94
C TYR A 72 1.29 5.91 -7.72
N ARG A 73 0.57 5.09 -8.49
CA ARG A 73 0.64 3.62 -8.42
C ARG A 73 2.05 3.12 -8.70
N GLN A 74 2.68 3.65 -9.75
CA GLN A 74 4.04 3.28 -10.13
C GLN A 74 5.04 3.61 -9.01
N LEU A 75 4.97 4.83 -8.46
CA LEU A 75 5.82 5.27 -7.36
C LEU A 75 5.62 4.42 -6.10
N LEU A 76 4.36 4.23 -5.68
CA LEU A 76 4.02 3.40 -4.50
C LEU A 76 4.55 1.97 -4.66
N SER A 77 4.43 1.40 -5.85
CA SER A 77 4.95 0.08 -6.17
C SER A 77 6.48 0.01 -6.03
N LEU A 78 7.21 1.00 -6.54
CA LEU A 78 8.67 1.09 -6.40
C LEU A 78 9.10 1.28 -4.94
N PHE A 79 8.40 2.13 -4.18
CA PHE A 79 8.67 2.32 -2.75
C PHE A 79 8.49 1.04 -1.94
N ARG A 80 7.39 0.31 -2.17
CA ARG A 80 7.14 -0.99 -1.52
C ARG A 80 8.23 -2.02 -1.84
N ARG A 81 8.66 -2.10 -3.10
CA ARG A 81 9.76 -2.99 -3.52
C ARG A 81 11.08 -2.63 -2.84
N ARG A 82 11.41 -1.34 -2.75
CA ARG A 82 12.60 -0.86 -2.04
C ARG A 82 12.54 -1.24 -0.55
N ALA A 83 11.40 -1.01 0.10
CA ALA A 83 11.20 -1.36 1.51
C ALA A 83 11.39 -2.87 1.75
N ALA A 84 10.80 -3.72 0.90
CA ALA A 84 10.97 -5.17 0.98
C ALA A 84 12.44 -5.59 0.80
N LEU A 85 13.17 -4.97 -0.14
CA LEU A 85 14.59 -5.27 -0.36
C LEU A 85 15.46 -4.87 0.85
N VAL A 86 15.21 -3.69 1.43
CA VAL A 86 15.90 -3.23 2.65
C VAL A 86 15.61 -4.14 3.83
N GLN A 87 14.35 -4.59 3.98
CA GLN A 87 13.97 -5.55 5.03
C GLN A 87 14.69 -6.89 4.85
N ALA A 88 14.68 -7.46 3.64
CA ALA A 88 15.37 -8.69 3.34
C ALA A 88 16.88 -8.59 3.60
N ARG A 89 17.53 -7.50 3.17
CA ARG A 89 18.95 -7.26 3.42
C ARG A 89 19.24 -7.16 4.92
N THR A 90 18.41 -6.41 5.65
CA THR A 90 18.58 -6.21 7.10
C THR A 90 18.42 -7.53 7.85
N GLY A 91 17.40 -8.31 7.53
CA GLY A 91 17.21 -9.64 8.11
C GLY A 91 18.39 -10.57 7.82
N LEU A 92 18.88 -10.57 6.58
CA LEU A 92 20.04 -11.38 6.21
C LEU A 92 21.30 -10.98 6.99
N VAL A 93 21.56 -9.68 7.16
CA VAL A 93 22.69 -9.18 7.98
C VAL A 93 22.55 -9.62 9.43
N GLN A 94 21.38 -9.45 10.03
CA GLN A 94 21.15 -9.84 11.41
C GLN A 94 21.34 -11.34 11.65
N SER A 95 20.95 -12.19 10.71
CA SER A 95 21.09 -13.64 10.84
C SER A 95 22.51 -14.17 10.58
N TRP A 96 23.37 -13.44 9.85
CA TRP A 96 24.66 -13.95 9.37
C TRP A 96 25.89 -13.21 9.94
N THR A 97 25.69 -12.25 10.86
CA THR A 97 26.80 -11.43 11.41
C THR A 97 27.87 -12.26 12.15
N ASN A 98 27.50 -13.42 12.69
CA ASN A 98 28.40 -14.26 13.50
C ASN A 98 29.07 -15.41 12.71
N GLU A 99 28.93 -15.47 11.39
CA GLU A 99 29.50 -16.55 10.57
C GLU A 99 30.87 -16.15 9.97
N PRO A 100 31.99 -16.73 10.43
CA PRO A 100 33.33 -16.27 10.04
C PRO A 100 33.82 -16.83 8.70
N PHE A 101 33.39 -18.04 8.29
CA PHE A 101 33.99 -18.73 7.15
C PHE A 101 33.44 -18.22 5.80
N LEU A 102 32.21 -17.71 5.79
CA LEU A 102 31.54 -17.22 4.58
C LEU A 102 31.55 -15.69 4.44
N ARG A 103 32.38 -14.99 5.20
CA ARG A 103 32.39 -13.51 5.29
C ARG A 103 32.50 -12.82 3.93
N THR A 104 33.37 -13.31 3.04
CA THR A 104 33.56 -12.72 1.70
C THR A 104 32.35 -12.92 0.81
N ALA A 105 31.80 -14.14 0.77
CA ALA A 105 30.59 -14.45 0.00
C ALA A 105 29.39 -13.64 0.51
N PHE A 106 29.27 -13.53 1.84
CA PHE A 106 28.23 -12.73 2.49
C PHE A 106 28.35 -11.24 2.17
N ALA A 107 29.56 -10.66 2.26
CA ALA A 107 29.80 -9.27 1.89
C ALA A 107 29.45 -8.99 0.42
N ASN A 108 29.78 -9.91 -0.48
CA ASN A 108 29.41 -9.81 -1.90
C ASN A 108 27.88 -9.81 -2.10
N GLN A 109 27.16 -10.68 -1.40
CA GLN A 109 25.70 -10.73 -1.46
C GLN A 109 25.07 -9.43 -0.95
N VAL A 110 25.51 -8.92 0.20
CA VAL A 110 25.03 -7.65 0.75
C VAL A 110 25.31 -6.48 -0.20
N ASN A 111 26.49 -6.45 -0.81
CA ASN A 111 26.84 -5.42 -1.79
C ASN A 111 25.99 -5.52 -3.06
N SER A 112 25.67 -6.73 -3.52
CA SER A 112 24.73 -6.94 -4.63
C SER A 112 23.35 -6.36 -4.30
N MET A 113 22.82 -6.65 -3.11
CA MET A 113 21.54 -6.10 -2.65
C MET A 113 21.56 -4.57 -2.57
N LYS A 114 22.63 -3.96 -2.03
CA LYS A 114 22.79 -2.49 -2.00
C LYS A 114 22.81 -1.86 -3.39
N ARG A 115 23.49 -2.49 -4.36
CA ARG A 115 23.46 -2.02 -5.75
C ARG A 115 22.05 -2.06 -6.32
N PHE A 116 21.29 -3.11 -6.00
CA PHE A 116 19.89 -3.19 -6.45
C PHE A 116 19.00 -2.13 -5.78
N GLU A 117 19.19 -1.86 -4.48
CA GLU A 117 18.52 -0.74 -3.79
C GLU A 117 18.79 0.59 -4.51
N ALA A 118 20.05 0.86 -4.87
CA ALA A 118 20.44 2.07 -5.59
C ALA A 118 19.81 2.18 -7.00
N LEU A 119 19.65 1.05 -7.71
CA LEU A 119 18.95 1.03 -9.00
C LEU A 119 17.46 1.34 -8.85
N VAL A 120 16.80 0.81 -7.82
CA VAL A 120 15.40 1.12 -7.53
C VAL A 120 15.25 2.59 -7.15
N GLU A 121 16.15 3.15 -6.33
CA GLU A 121 16.17 4.58 -6.00
C GLU A 121 16.39 5.46 -7.22
N LYS A 122 17.31 5.07 -8.11
CA LYS A 122 17.52 5.77 -9.38
C LYS A 122 16.22 5.78 -10.18
N LYS A 123 15.55 4.63 -10.32
CA LYS A 123 14.28 4.57 -11.06
C LYS A 123 13.18 5.44 -10.44
N ILE A 124 13.09 5.50 -9.11
CA ILE A 124 12.17 6.39 -8.40
C ILE A 124 12.47 7.85 -8.76
N ARG A 125 13.75 8.26 -8.73
CA ARG A 125 14.16 9.62 -9.10
C ARG A 125 13.84 9.93 -10.56
N ASP A 126 14.12 9.00 -11.48
CA ASP A 126 13.85 9.18 -12.91
C ASP A 126 12.34 9.41 -13.15
N VAL A 127 11.46 8.61 -12.52
CA VAL A 127 10.00 8.77 -12.61
C VAL A 127 9.53 10.11 -12.04
N LEU A 128 10.10 10.56 -10.91
CA LEU A 128 9.79 11.86 -10.31
C LEU A 128 10.27 13.03 -11.17
N GLN A 129 11.39 12.87 -11.88
CA GLN A 129 11.93 13.86 -12.79
C GLN A 129 11.09 13.97 -14.06
N GLU A 130 10.74 12.84 -14.68
CA GLU A 130 9.83 12.77 -15.84
C GLU A 130 8.48 13.40 -15.53
N ALA A 131 7.97 13.24 -14.30
CA ALA A 131 6.73 13.85 -13.84
C ALA A 131 6.85 15.32 -13.41
N GLY A 132 8.04 15.93 -13.43
CA GLY A 132 8.27 17.30 -13.00
C GLY A 132 8.10 17.53 -11.48
N LEU A 133 8.07 16.47 -10.67
CA LEU A 133 7.77 16.53 -9.23
C LEU A 133 9.01 16.78 -8.35
N MET A 134 10.20 16.82 -8.93
CA MET A 134 11.46 16.99 -8.18
C MET A 134 11.48 18.25 -7.29
N ARG A 135 10.81 19.33 -7.71
CA ARG A 135 10.68 20.56 -6.89
C ARG A 135 9.90 20.30 -5.60
N GLN A 136 8.83 19.52 -5.67
CA GLN A 136 8.00 19.18 -4.51
C GLN A 136 8.74 18.23 -3.58
N VAL A 137 9.45 17.25 -4.13
CA VAL A 137 10.30 16.32 -3.35
C VAL A 137 11.37 17.10 -2.57
N ASN A 138 12.08 18.02 -3.23
CA ASN A 138 13.11 18.84 -2.58
C ASN A 138 12.54 19.75 -1.48
N ARG A 139 11.26 20.16 -1.58
CA ARG A 139 10.58 20.90 -0.52
C ARG A 139 10.27 19.99 0.67
N CYS A 140 9.79 18.76 0.44
CA CYS A 140 9.46 17.80 1.49
C CYS A 140 10.69 17.27 2.24
N MET A 141 11.84 17.17 1.57
CA MET A 141 13.09 16.64 2.15
C MET A 141 13.90 17.66 2.97
N LYS A 142 13.46 18.93 3.04
CA LYS A 142 14.12 20.01 3.81
C LYS A 142 13.59 20.16 5.24
N VAL A 143 12.70 19.26 5.66
CA VAL A 143 12.13 19.17 7.02
C VAL A 143 12.88 18.09 7.77
#